data_AF-W9QKI7-F1
#
_entry.id   AF-W9QKI7-F1
#
_cell.length_a   1.000
_cell.length_b   1.000
_cell.length_c   1.000
_cell.angle_alpha   90.00
_cell.angle_beta   90.00
_cell.angle_gamma   90.00
#
_symmetry.space_group_name_H-M   'P 1'
#
loop_
_entity.id
_entity.type
_entity.pdbx_description
1 polymer ?
#
loop_
_entity_poly.entity_id
_entity_poly.type
_entity_poly.pdbx_seq_one_letter_code
_entity_poly.pdbx_strand_id
1 'polypeptide(L)'
;MSPESVVLGQIGPALDIWSLGCIVIEMHTSKSAWHVLECTPRLDMVHLLASTKMTPPIPCAVTEIGRDFLRKCLARDPRERWTARMLLNHPYVSEV
;
A
#
# COMPACT_ATOMS: atom_id res chain seq x y z
N MET A 1 -0.60 -4.51 -7.15
CA MET A 1 -1.33 -5.74 -6.81
C MET A 1 -1.46 -5.85 -5.31
N SER A 2 -2.65 -6.14 -4.81
CA SER A 2 -2.90 -6.36 -3.38
C SER A 2 -2.71 -7.85 -3.01
N PRO A 3 -2.45 -8.17 -1.73
CA PRO A 3 -2.22 -9.55 -1.29
C PRO A 3 -3.38 -10.51 -1.60
N GLU A 4 -4.63 -10.11 -1.36
CA GLU A 4 -5.83 -10.91 -1.61
C GLU A 4 -6.09 -11.17 -3.09
N SER A 5 -5.70 -10.25 -3.97
CA SER A 5 -5.79 -10.45 -5.41
C SER A 5 -4.80 -11.51 -5.87
N VAL A 6 -3.59 -11.51 -5.31
CA VAL A 6 -2.54 -12.48 -5.63
C VAL A 6 -2.86 -13.87 -5.06
N VAL A 7 -3.34 -13.95 -3.81
CA VAL A 7 -3.55 -15.23 -3.11
C VAL A 7 -4.89 -15.87 -3.45
N LEU A 8 -5.95 -15.06 -3.51
CA LEU A 8 -7.34 -15.55 -3.59
C LEU A 8 -8.03 -15.15 -4.89
N GLY A 9 -7.36 -14.39 -5.78
CA GLY A 9 -8.00 -13.84 -6.98
C GLY A 9 -9.10 -12.83 -6.67
N GLN A 10 -9.16 -12.30 -5.45
CA GLN A 10 -10.21 -11.36 -5.04
C GLN A 10 -9.97 -9.99 -5.67
N ILE A 11 -11.00 -9.48 -6.34
CA ILE A 11 -11.01 -8.16 -6.95
C ILE A 11 -12.15 -7.37 -6.31
N GLY A 12 -11.85 -6.16 -5.86
CA GLY A 12 -12.84 -5.27 -5.28
C GLY A 12 -12.23 -3.91 -4.92
N PRO A 13 -13.03 -2.95 -4.44
CA PRO A 13 -12.57 -1.57 -4.24
C PRO A 13 -11.38 -1.43 -3.27
N ALA A 14 -11.25 -2.35 -2.30
CA ALA A 14 -10.13 -2.36 -1.37
C ALA A 14 -8.78 -2.61 -2.07
N LEU A 15 -8.77 -3.26 -3.24
CA LEU A 15 -7.58 -3.45 -4.08
C LEU A 15 -7.06 -2.12 -4.61
N ASP A 16 -7.97 -1.25 -5.05
CA ASP A 16 -7.62 0.08 -5.55
C ASP A 16 -7.02 0.95 -4.45
N ILE A 17 -7.53 0.83 -3.22
CA ILE A 17 -6.98 1.51 -2.05
C ILE A 17 -5.54 1.08 -1.76
N TRP A 18 -5.25 -0.23 -1.87
CA TRP A 18 -3.88 -0.71 -1.74
C TRP A 18 -2.97 -0.12 -2.83
N SER A 19 -3.45 -0.12 -4.07
CA SER A 19 -2.72 0.44 -5.21
C SER A 19 -2.45 1.94 -5.04
N LEU A 20 -3.41 2.69 -4.50
CA LEU A 20 -3.24 4.09 -4.12
C LEU A 20 -2.11 4.26 -3.10
N GLY A 21 -2.07 3.43 -2.05
CA GLY A 21 -0.99 3.46 -1.06
C GLY A 21 0.39 3.25 -1.68
N CYS A 22 0.52 2.32 -2.62
CA CYS A 22 1.76 2.12 -3.37
C CYS A 22 2.14 3.38 -4.19
N ILE A 23 1.19 3.95 -4.93
CA ILE A 23 1.44 5.15 -5.75
C ILE A 23 1.90 6.33 -4.89
N VAL A 24 1.31 6.52 -3.70
CA VAL A 24 1.72 7.61 -2.79
C VAL A 24 3.16 7.41 -2.29
N ILE A 25 3.59 6.17 -2.01
CA ILE A 25 4.99 5.86 -1.71
C ILE A 25 5.88 6.18 -2.91
N GLU A 26 5.46 5.78 -4.11
CA GLU A 26 6.21 6.03 -5.35
C GLU A 26 6.38 7.53 -5.61
N MET A 27 5.34 8.34 -5.38
CA MET A 27 5.41 9.80 -5.49
C MET A 27 6.39 10.42 -4.49
N HIS A 28 6.48 9.88 -3.26
CA HIS A 28 7.42 10.38 -2.25
C HIS A 28 8.87 9.97 -2.50
N THR A 29 9.08 8.81 -3.12
CA THR A 29 10.42 8.21 -3.25
C THR A 29 10.99 8.31 -4.66
N SER A 30 10.16 8.65 -5.66
CA SER A 30 10.47 8.56 -7.10
C SER A 30 10.97 7.17 -7.52
N LYS A 31 10.60 6.14 -6.75
CA LYS A 31 11.05 4.75 -6.86
C LYS A 31 9.86 3.84 -6.67
N SER A 32 9.92 2.58 -7.12
CA SER A 32 8.86 1.60 -6.85
C SER A 32 8.54 1.52 -5.35
N ALA A 33 7.27 1.31 -5.01
CA ALA A 33 6.87 1.08 -3.62
C ALA A 33 7.60 -0.12 -2.99
N TRP A 34 8.12 -1.03 -3.81
CA TRP A 34 8.88 -2.21 -3.41
C TRP A 34 10.37 -2.10 -3.71
N HIS A 35 10.91 -0.89 -3.91
CA HIS A 35 12.30 -0.67 -4.32
C HIS A 35 13.34 -1.29 -3.36
N VAL A 36 13.04 -1.43 -2.07
CA VAL A 36 13.93 -2.13 -1.11
C VAL A 36 14.12 -3.61 -1.49
N LEU A 37 13.19 -4.17 -2.27
CA LEU A 37 13.18 -5.54 -2.76
C LEU A 37 13.42 -5.62 -4.28
N GLU A 38 13.86 -4.54 -4.94
CA GLU A 38 14.15 -4.56 -6.39
C GLU A 38 15.38 -5.41 -6.76
N CYS A 39 16.23 -5.74 -5.78
CA CYS A 39 17.25 -6.77 -5.95
C CYS A 39 16.65 -8.20 -5.97
N THR A 40 15.33 -8.34 -5.76
CA THR A 40 14.60 -9.60 -5.69
C THR A 40 13.76 -9.78 -6.97
N PRO A 41 13.88 -10.92 -7.69
CA PRO A 41 13.09 -11.23 -8.88
C PRO A 41 11.58 -10.97 -8.74
N ARG A 42 10.89 -10.63 -9.85
CA ARG A 42 9.42 -10.45 -9.87
C ARG A 42 8.62 -11.63 -9.31
N LEU A 43 9.10 -12.86 -9.52
CA LEU A 43 8.50 -14.08 -8.97
C LEU A 43 8.53 -14.08 -7.44
N ASP A 44 9.58 -13.52 -6.86
CA ASP A 44 9.71 -13.38 -5.42
C ASP A 44 8.79 -12.31 -4.86
N MET A 45 8.43 -11.26 -5.61
CA MET A 45 7.44 -10.28 -5.16
C MET A 45 6.04 -10.89 -5.00
N VAL A 46 5.62 -11.75 -5.94
CA VAL A 46 4.36 -12.50 -5.86
C VAL A 46 4.41 -13.46 -4.68
N HIS A 47 5.54 -14.17 -4.52
CA HIS A 47 5.77 -15.05 -3.37
C HIS A 47 5.81 -14.29 -2.04
N LEU A 48 6.39 -13.09 -1.99
CA LEU A 48 6.44 -12.23 -0.81
C LEU A 48 5.04 -11.77 -0.42
N LEU A 49 4.24 -11.31 -1.38
CA LEU A 49 2.85 -10.93 -1.12
C LEU A 49 2.01 -12.12 -0.63
N ALA A 50 2.22 -13.31 -1.20
CA ALA A 50 1.48 -14.51 -0.86
C ALA A 50 1.91 -15.15 0.47
N SER A 51 3.21 -15.32 0.67
CA SER A 51 3.80 -16.12 1.75
C SER A 51 4.26 -15.29 2.95
N THR A 52 4.70 -14.04 2.74
CA THR A 52 5.19 -13.19 3.83
C THR A 52 4.15 -12.16 4.21
N LYS A 53 4.02 -11.85 5.51
CA LYS A 53 3.15 -10.77 6.01
C LYS A 53 3.66 -9.36 5.65
N MET A 54 4.59 -9.23 4.70
CA MET A 54 5.18 -7.95 4.32
C MET A 54 4.18 -7.05 3.59
N THR A 55 4.31 -5.76 3.87
CA THR A 55 3.66 -4.64 3.19
C THR A 55 4.75 -3.75 2.57
N PRO A 56 4.42 -2.90 1.59
CA PRO A 56 5.40 -1.94 1.07
C PRO A 56 6.02 -1.14 2.23
N PRO A 57 7.35 -0.96 2.27
CA PRO A 57 7.99 -0.17 3.31
C PRO A 57 7.55 1.29 3.22
N ILE A 58 7.04 1.83 4.33
CA ILE A 58 6.68 3.24 4.42
C ILE A 58 7.95 4.06 4.65
N PRO A 59 8.27 5.06 3.79
CA PRO A 59 9.49 5.84 3.92
C PRO A 59 9.51 6.70 5.18
N CYS A 60 10.65 6.77 5.86
CA CYS A 60 10.83 7.61 7.05
C CYS A 60 10.70 9.12 6.76
N ALA A 61 10.93 9.53 5.51
CA ALA A 61 10.83 10.92 5.05
C ALA A 61 9.38 11.45 5.00
N VAL A 62 8.38 10.56 5.00
CA VAL A 62 6.97 10.96 5.05
C VAL A 62 6.62 11.47 6.47
N THR A 63 5.81 12.52 6.58
CA THR A 63 5.30 13.02 7.87
C THR A 63 4.51 11.93 8.61
N GLU A 64 4.36 12.02 9.94
CA GLU A 64 3.58 11.01 10.68
C GLU A 64 2.13 10.91 10.20
N ILE A 65 1.53 12.05 9.82
CA ILE A 65 0.18 12.10 9.23
C ILE A 65 0.13 11.30 7.91
N GLY A 66 1.12 11.48 7.03
CA GLY A 66 1.21 10.70 5.79
C GLY A 66 1.52 9.22 6.04
N ARG A 67 2.31 8.90 7.07
CA ARG A 67 2.54 7.51 7.48
C ARG A 67 1.25 6.85 7.97
N ASP A 68 0.43 7.55 8.76
CA ASP A 68 -0.87 7.01 9.18
C ASP A 68 -1.78 6.76 7.97
N PHE A 69 -1.88 7.72 7.05
CA PHE A 69 -2.62 7.55 5.78
C PHE A 69 -2.17 6.28 5.03
N LEU A 70 -0.86 6.11 4.86
CA LEU A 70 -0.29 4.95 4.18
C LEU A 70 -0.59 3.63 4.91
N ARG A 71 -0.57 3.61 6.25
CA ARG A 71 -0.96 2.42 7.04
C ARG A 71 -2.44 2.06 6.82
N LYS A 72 -3.32 3.04 6.68
CA LYS A 72 -4.75 2.80 6.37
C LYS A 72 -4.97 2.28 4.95
N CYS A 73 -4.14 2.70 4.00
CA CYS A 73 -4.17 2.18 2.62
C CYS A 73 -3.59 0.77 2.50
N LEU A 74 -2.49 0.50 3.20
CA LEU A 74 -1.67 -0.72 3.07
C LEU A 74 -1.98 -1.76 4.16
N ALA A 75 -3.16 -1.71 4.78
CA ALA A 75 -3.60 -2.76 5.69
C ALA A 75 -3.72 -4.09 4.92
N ARG A 76 -3.18 -5.18 5.47
CA ARG A 76 -3.15 -6.47 4.75
C ARG A 76 -4.55 -7.05 4.55
N ASP A 77 -5.37 -7.05 5.60
CA ASP A 77 -6.77 -7.45 5.48
C ASP A 77 -7.54 -6.36 4.71
N PRO A 78 -8.15 -6.68 3.55
CA PRO A 78 -8.92 -5.70 2.79
C PRO A 78 -10.09 -5.09 3.57
N ARG A 79 -10.59 -5.75 4.63
CA ARG A 79 -11.68 -5.24 5.48
C ARG A 79 -11.21 -4.18 6.47
N GLU A 80 -9.92 -4.19 6.81
CA GLU A 80 -9.29 -3.20 7.70
C GLU A 80 -8.80 -1.96 6.91
N ARG A 81 -8.77 -2.04 5.58
CA ARG A 81 -8.45 -0.89 4.73
C ARG A 81 -9.57 0.11 4.77
N TRP A 82 -9.17 1.37 4.88
CA TRP A 82 -10.12 2.47 4.79
C TRP A 82 -10.69 2.59 3.38
N THR A 83 -11.96 2.99 3.29
CA THR A 83 -12.58 3.27 1.99
C THR A 83 -12.08 4.58 1.41
N ALA A 84 -12.20 4.78 0.10
CA ALA A 84 -11.86 6.04 -0.56
C ALA A 84 -12.55 7.24 0.12
N ARG A 85 -13.82 7.10 0.51
CA ARG A 85 -14.57 8.15 1.22
C ARG A 85 -13.98 8.47 2.59
N MET A 86 -13.48 7.48 3.32
CA MET A 86 -12.82 7.72 4.60
C MET A 86 -11.46 8.41 4.41
N LEU A 87 -10.70 7.96 3.40
CA LEU A 87 -9.39 8.52 3.08
C LEU A 87 -9.46 9.98 2.57
N LEU A 88 -10.52 10.36 1.85
CA LEU A 88 -10.75 11.75 1.46
C LEU A 88 -10.94 12.70 2.65
N ASN A 89 -11.40 12.18 3.79
CA ASN A 89 -11.56 12.94 5.03
C ASN A 89 -10.36 12.81 5.97
N HIS A 90 -9.28 12.14 5.54
CA HIS A 90 -8.10 11.97 6.35
C HIS A 90 -7.26 13.25 6.36
N PRO A 91 -6.68 13.69 7.50
CA PRO A 91 -5.91 14.94 7.60
C PRO A 91 -4.84 15.13 6.52
N TYR A 92 -4.17 14.04 6.14
CA TYR A 92 -3.20 14.02 5.02
C TYR A 92 -3.71 14.62 3.70
N VAL A 93 -5.01 14.51 3.42
CA VAL A 93 -5.67 14.98 2.19
C VAL A 93 -6.59 16.17 2.47
N SER A 94 -7.17 16.27 3.66
CA SER A 94 -8.17 17.30 3.99
C SER A 94 -7.58 18.63 4.46
N GLU A 95 -6.31 18.68 4.88
CA GLU A 95 -5.62 19.93 5.27
C GLU A 95 -4.91 20.58 4.08
N VAL A 96 -5.68 20.95 3.04
CA VAL A 96 -5.19 21.75 1.90
C VAL A 96 -5.37 23.24 2.17
#